data_AF-A0A383EF67-F1
#
_entry.id   AF-A0A383EF67-F1
#
_cell.length_a   1.000
_cell.length_b   1.000
_cell.length_c   1.000
_cell.angle_alpha   90.00
_cell.angle_beta   90.00
_cell.angle_gamma   90.00
#
_symmetry.space_group_name_H-M   'P 1'
#
loop_
_entity.id
_entity.type
_entity.pdbx_description
1 polymer ?
#
loop_
_entity_poly.entity_id
_entity_poly.type
_entity_poly.pdbx_seq_one_letter_code
_entity_poly.pdbx_strand_id
1 'polypeptide(L)' 'KPGFVDTPMTRGMPGLFLVAAPEAVARDIVGAWHKGRNVLYTPWFWRWILFIIRWIPEPIFKRMSL' A
#
# COMPACT_ATOMS: atom_id res chain seq x y z
N LYS A 1 4.16 -3.36 -5.11
CA LYS A 1 2.99 -2.47 -4.96
C LYS A 1 3.11 -1.74 -3.63
N PRO A 2 3.91 -0.66 -3.59
CA PRO A 2 3.91 0.22 -2.44
C PRO A 2 2.53 0.90 -2.30
N GLY A 3 2.12 1.20 -1.08
CA GLY A 3 1.07 2.19 -0.83
C GLY A 3 1.54 3.60 -1.23
N PHE A 4 0.88 4.63 -0.70
CA PHE A 4 1.34 5.99 -0.88
C PHE A 4 2.73 6.16 -0.24
N VAL A 5 3.66 6.81 -0.94
CA VAL A 5 5.03 7.06 -0.48
C VAL A 5 5.26 8.55 -0.39
N ASP A 6 5.94 9.06 0.63
CA ASP A 6 6.23 10.49 0.81
C ASP A 6 7.31 10.94 -0.17
N THR A 7 6.88 11.31 -1.37
CA THR A 7 7.74 11.77 -2.46
C THR A 7 7.27 13.15 -2.91
N PRO A 8 8.09 13.92 -3.65
CA PRO A 8 7.62 15.18 -4.25
C PRO A 8 6.35 15.02 -5.09
N MET A 9 6.11 13.83 -5.67
CA MET A 9 4.91 13.52 -6.47
C MET A 9 3.62 13.42 -5.65
N THR A 10 3.70 13.16 -4.35
CA THR A 10 2.54 12.95 -3.45
C THR A 10 2.42 14.04 -2.39
N ARG A 11 3.42 14.91 -2.26
CA ARG A 11 3.44 16.00 -1.28
C ARG A 11 2.28 16.97 -1.51
N GLY A 12 1.43 17.15 -0.49
CA GLY A 12 0.32 18.10 -0.50
C GLY A 12 -0.96 17.62 -1.18
N MET A 13 -1.03 16.35 -1.64
CA MET A 13 -2.30 15.80 -2.14
C MET A 13 -3.27 15.55 -0.97
N PRO A 14 -4.50 16.08 -1.03
CA PRO A 14 -5.53 15.80 -0.04
C PRO A 14 -5.97 14.33 -0.11
N GLY A 15 -6.27 13.72 1.04
CA GLY A 15 -6.78 12.34 1.11
C GLY A 15 -5.71 11.24 1.08
N LEU A 16 -4.43 11.59 1.17
CA LEU A 16 -3.37 10.60 1.35
C LEU A 16 -3.35 10.09 2.80
N PHE A 17 -3.74 8.83 2.98
CA PHE A 17 -3.63 8.13 4.25
C PHE A 17 -2.56 7.04 4.19
N LEU A 18 -1.88 6.78 5.30
CA LEU A 18 -0.85 5.74 5.42
C LEU A 18 0.33 5.92 4.47
N VAL A 19 0.85 7.15 4.39
CA VAL A 19 2.02 7.50 3.58
C VAL A 19 3.28 6.90 4.21
N ALA A 20 4.00 6.10 3.44
CA ALA A 20 5.23 5.45 3.85
C ALA A 20 6.45 6.32 3.56
N ALA A 21 7.43 6.30 4.47
CA ALA A 21 8.73 6.91 4.21
C ALA A 21 9.44 6.19 3.04
N PRO A 22 10.03 6.92 2.09
CA PRO A 22 10.78 6.34 0.96
C PRO A 22 11.85 5.35 1.40
N GLU A 23 12.54 5.63 2.51
CA GLU A 23 13.63 4.80 3.04
C GLU A 23 13.10 3.46 3.58
N ALA A 24 11.89 3.44 4.12
CA ALA A 24 11.24 2.21 4.56
C ALA A 24 10.85 1.35 3.35
N VAL A 25 10.26 1.96 2.33
CA VAL A 25 9.88 1.27 1.09
C VAL A 25 11.12 0.73 0.35
N ALA A 26 12.20 1.51 0.29
CA ALA A 26 13.45 1.09 -0.33
C ALA A 26 14.04 -0.14 0.37
N ARG A 27 14.10 -0.14 1.71
CA ARG A 27 14.58 -1.29 2.49
C ARG A 27 13.73 -2.54 2.27
N ASP A 28 12.41 -2.39 2.24
CA ASP A 28 11.48 -3.49 1.99
C ASP A 28 11.67 -4.09 0.58
N ILE A 29 11.87 -3.24 -0.43
CA ILE A 29 12.11 -3.68 -1.82
C ILE A 29 13.42 -4.46 -1.91
N VAL A 30 14.51 -3.94 -1.37
CA VAL A 30 15.83 -4.61 -1.39
C VAL A 30 15.75 -5.95 -0.65
N GLY A 31 15.09 -5.99 0.51
CA GLY A 31 14.88 -7.24 1.25
C GLY A 31 14.02 -8.27 0.51
N ALA A 32 13.00 -7.83 -0.24
CA ALA A 32 12.15 -8.71 -1.04
C ALA A 32 12.86 -9.24 -2.29
N TRP A 33 13.72 -8.42 -2.89
CA TRP A 33 14.56 -8.80 -4.02
C TRP A 33 15.53 -9.93 -3.63
N HIS A 34 16.25 -9.80 -2.51
CA HIS A 34 17.10 -10.88 -1.97
C HIS A 34 16.34 -12.18 -1.68
N LYS A 35 15.04 -12.09 -1.37
CA LYS A 35 14.16 -13.25 -1.08
C LYS A 35 13.48 -13.81 -2.34
N GLY A 36 13.81 -13.32 -3.54
CA GLY A 36 13.22 -13.79 -4.80
C GLY A 36 11.71 -13.57 -4.92
N ARG A 37 11.17 -12.53 -4.26
CA ARG A 37 9.72 -12.27 -4.26
C ARG A 37 9.33 -11.49 -5.51
N ASN A 38 8.45 -12.05 -6.34
CA ASN A 38 7.92 -11.39 -7.54
C ASN A 38 6.95 -10.24 -7.23
N VAL A 39 6.21 -10.32 -6.12
CA VAL A 39 5.22 -9.30 -5.72
C VAL A 39 5.39 -8.99 -4.24
N LEU A 40 5.54 -7.70 -3.93
CA LEU A 40 5.65 -7.16 -2.58
C LEU A 40 4.56 -6.12 -2.33
N TYR A 41 3.89 -6.21 -1.17
CA TYR A 41 3.02 -5.16 -0.65
C TYR A 41 3.75 -4.48 0.51
N THR A 42 4.15 -3.22 0.32
CA THR A 42 4.89 -2.43 1.33
C THR A 42 4.19 -1.09 1.56
N PRO A 43 4.09 -0.59 2.80
CA PRO A 43 4.42 -1.28 4.05
C PRO A 43 3.60 -2.57 4.26
N TRP A 44 4.11 -3.50 5.07
CA TRP A 44 3.53 -4.84 5.26
C TRP A 44 2.02 -4.85 5.63
N PHE A 45 1.52 -3.78 6.25
CA PHE A 45 0.11 -3.64 6.63
C PHE A 45 -0.82 -3.48 5.43
N TRP A 46 -0.35 -3.00 4.28
CA TRP A 46 -1.16 -2.92 3.05
C TRP A 46 -1.65 -4.29 2.59
N ARG A 47 -0.93 -5.36 2.94
CA ARG A 47 -1.36 -6.74 2.69
C ARG A 47 -2.66 -7.05 3.44
N TRP A 48 -2.80 -6.57 4.67
CA TRP A 48 -4.00 -6.77 5.48
C TRP A 48 -5.15 -5.88 5.02
N ILE A 49 -4.87 -4.63 4.65
CA ILE A 49 -5.89 -3.72 4.08
C ILE A 49 -6.48 -4.31 2.80
N LEU A 50 -5.64 -4.72 1.85
CA LEU A 50 -6.11 -5.34 0.61
C LEU A 50 -6.80 -6.69 0.86
N PHE A 51 -6.41 -7.43 1.90
CA PHE A 51 -7.11 -8.64 2.30
C PHE A 51 -8.53 -8.32 2.77
N ILE A 52 -8.70 -7.36 3.68
CA ILE A 52 -10.02 -6.92 4.16
C ILE A 52 -10.87 -6.41 3.00
N ILE A 53 -10.32 -5.53 2.14
CA ILE A 53 -11.05 -5.00 0.97
C ILE A 53 -11.52 -6.13 0.04
N ARG A 54 -10.68 -7.14 -0.22
CA ARG A 54 -11.06 -8.30 -1.05
C ARG A 54 -12.12 -9.19 -0.42
N TRP A 55 -12.26 -9.14 0.90
CA TRP A 55 -13.28 -9.88 1.64
C TRP A 55 -14.61 -9.14 1.73
N ILE A 56 -14.65 -7.84 1.40
CA ILE A 56 -15.89 -7.08 1.34
C ILE A 56 -16.67 -7.50 0.08
N PRO A 57 -17.89 -8.04 0.21
CA PRO A 57 -18.74 -8.38 -0.92
C PRO A 57 -19.07 -7.13 -1.75
N GLU A 58 -19.14 -7.30 -3.07
CA GLU A 58 -19.41 -6.23 -4.04
C GLU A 58 -20.65 -5.35 -3.70
N PRO A 59 -21.77 -5.87 -3.17
CA PRO A 59 -22.92 -5.05 -2.77
C PRO A 59 -22.62 -4.09 -1.62
N ILE A 60 -21.72 -4.46 -0.70
CA ILE A 60 -21.29 -3.62 0.42
C ILE A 60 -20.29 -2.59 -0.09
N PHE A 61 -19.35 -3.01 -0.94
CA PHE A 61 -18.38 -2.11 -1.55
C PHE A 61 -19.07 -0.98 -2.35
N LYS A 62 -20.10 -1.30 -3.14
CA LYS A 62 -20.88 -0.29 -3.90
C LYS A 62 -21.67 0.68 -3.01
N ARG A 63 -21.95 0.31 -1.75
CA ARG A 63 -22.62 1.18 -0.77
C ARG A 63 -21.64 2.05 0.01
N MET A 64 -20.35 1.68 0.04
CA MET A 64 -19.31 2.49 0.64
C MET A 64 -18.88 3.54 -0.39
N SER A 65 -19.24 4.80 -0.13
CA SER A 65 -18.77 5.95 -0.90
C SER A 65 -17.27 6.17 -0.61
N LEU A 66 -16.40 5.39 -1.27
CA LEU A 66 -14.96 5.64 -1.35
C LEU A 66 -14.65 6.64 -2.45
#